data_AF-A0A2K5QSJ8-F1
#
_entry.id   AF-A0A2K5QSJ8-F1
#
_cell.length_a   1.000
_cell.length_b   1.000
_cell.length_c   1.000
_cell.angle_alpha   90.00
_cell.angle_beta   90.00
_cell.angle_gamma   90.00
#
_symmetry.space_group_name_H-M   'P 1'
#
loop_
_entity.id
_entity.type
_entity.pdbx_description
1 polymer ?
#
loop_
_entity_poly.entity_id
_entity_poly.type
_entity_poly.pdbx_seq_one_letter_code
_entity_poly.pdbx_strand_id
1 'polypeptide(L)' 'MTARGTPSRFLASVLHNGLGRYVQQLQRLSFSVSRDGPSSRGAS' A
#
# COMPACT_ATOMS: atom_id res chain seq x y z
N MET A 1 1.88 6.41 21.87
CA MET A 1 1.41 5.07 21.44
C MET A 1 2.43 4.03 21.90
N THR A 2 2.03 3.01 22.66
CA THR A 2 2.91 1.91 23.09
C THR A 2 2.47 0.60 22.41
N ALA A 3 3.41 -0.31 22.13
CA ALA A 3 3.13 -1.57 21.43
C ALA A 3 2.24 -2.56 22.21
N ARG A 4 2.04 -2.33 23.52
CA ARG A 4 1.41 -3.27 24.46
C ARG A 4 -0.09 -3.51 24.21
N GLY A 5 -0.73 -2.66 23.40
CA GLY A 5 -2.14 -2.78 23.03
C GLY A 5 -2.40 -3.12 21.56
N THR A 6 -1.36 -3.38 20.75
CA THR A 6 -1.48 -3.63 19.30
C THR A 6 -0.88 -4.98 18.93
N PRO A 7 -1.48 -5.74 18.00
CA PRO A 7 -0.93 -7.03 17.57
C PRO A 7 0.44 -6.86 16.89
N SER A 8 1.27 -7.89 17.00
CA SER A 8 2.60 -7.93 16.37
C SER A 8 2.70 -9.10 15.39
N ARG A 9 3.66 -9.00 14.46
CA ARG A 9 4.02 -10.08 13.53
C ARG A 9 5.51 -10.03 13.22
N PHE A 10 6.08 -11.19 12.92
CA PHE A 10 7.41 -11.28 12.32
C PHE A 10 7.38 -10.88 10.84
N LEU A 11 8.55 -10.48 10.33
CA LEU A 11 8.75 -10.25 8.91
C LEU A 11 8.68 -11.58 8.14
N ALA A 12 7.94 -11.59 7.04
CA ALA A 12 7.78 -12.74 6.14
C ALA A 12 7.41 -12.27 4.73
N SER A 13 7.71 -13.08 3.71
CA SER A 13 7.33 -12.82 2.31
C SER A 13 5.96 -13.44 1.97
N VAL A 14 5.22 -12.85 1.04
CA VAL A 14 3.97 -13.41 0.52
C VAL A 14 4.29 -14.47 -0.53
N LEU A 15 3.82 -15.70 -0.34
CA LEU A 15 4.02 -16.83 -1.27
C LEU A 15 5.48 -17.00 -1.73
N HIS A 16 6.44 -16.76 -0.84
CA HIS A 16 7.87 -16.82 -1.14
C HIS A 16 8.29 -15.96 -2.35
N ASN A 17 7.72 -14.75 -2.45
CA ASN A 17 8.06 -13.77 -3.47
C ASN A 17 9.58 -13.59 -3.57
N GLY A 18 10.11 -13.73 -4.79
CA GLY A 18 11.55 -13.62 -5.06
C GLY A 18 12.35 -14.93 -5.04
N LEU A 19 11.80 -16.08 -4.59
CA LEU A 19 12.52 -17.36 -4.71
C LEU A 19 12.65 -17.85 -6.15
N GLY A 20 11.56 -17.80 -6.93
CA GLY A 20 11.57 -18.14 -8.35
C GLY A 20 11.52 -16.90 -9.23
N ARG A 21 10.53 -16.05 -8.98
CA ARG A 21 10.39 -14.74 -9.63
C ARG A 21 9.79 -13.73 -8.65
N TYR A 22 10.11 -12.47 -8.84
CA TYR A 22 9.45 -11.38 -8.14
C TYR A 22 8.08 -11.11 -8.76
N VAL A 23 7.09 -10.82 -7.92
CA VAL A 23 5.73 -10.47 -8.36
C VAL A 23 5.25 -9.25 -7.57
N GLN A 24 4.87 -8.19 -8.28
CA GLN A 24 4.26 -7.01 -7.67
C GLN A 24 2.96 -7.41 -6.96
N GLN A 25 2.86 -7.10 -5.65
CA GLN A 25 1.68 -7.44 -4.85
C GLN A 25 0.53 -6.43 -5.02
N LEU A 26 0.86 -5.19 -5.39
CA LEU A 26 -0.15 -4.17 -5.65
C LEU A 26 -0.88 -4.49 -6.95
N GLN A 27 -2.17 -4.77 -6.84
CA GLN A 27 -3.01 -5.17 -7.98
C GLN A 27 -3.68 -3.99 -8.67
N ARG A 28 -4.21 -3.04 -7.89
CA ARG A 28 -5.00 -1.93 -8.42
C ARG A 28 -4.90 -0.72 -7.53
N LEU A 29 -4.84 0.45 -8.16
CA LEU A 29 -5.03 1.75 -7.53
C LEU A 29 -6.29 2.39 -8.13
N SER A 30 -7.13 2.95 -7.27
CA SER A 30 -8.33 3.69 -7.67
C SER A 30 -8.22 5.09 -7.10
N PHE A 31 -8.15 6.08 -7.99
CA PHE A 31 -8.05 7.48 -7.62
C PHE A 31 -9.39 8.18 -7.83
N SER A 32 -9.73 9.09 -6.91
CA SER A 32 -10.84 10.02 -7.04
C SER A 32 -10.28 11.43 -6.94
N VAL A 33 -10.50 12.24 -7.96
CA VAL A 33 -9.98 13.61 -8.06
C VAL A 33 -11.13 14.56 -8.33
N SER A 34 -11.07 15.74 -7.73
CA SER A 34 -12.02 16.81 -8.03
C SER A 34 -11.56 17.56 -9.27
N ARG A 35 -12.49 17.84 -10.18
CA ARG A 35 -12.25 18.72 -11.33
C ARG A 35 -12.00 20.16 -10.87
N ASP A 36 -12.80 20.60 -9.91
CA ASP A 36 -12.80 21.97 -9.41
C ASP A 36 -12.21 22.02 -8.00
N GLY A 37 -11.41 23.05 -7.74
CA GLY A 37 -10.81 23.30 -6.44
C GLY A 37 -9.30 22.97 -6.36
N PRO A 38 -8.53 23.69 -5.53
CA PRO A 38 -7.07 23.59 -5.52
C PRO A 38 -6.54 22.31 -4.85
N SER A 39 -7.35 21.61 -4.06
CA SER A 39 -6.93 20.45 -3.25
C SER A 39 -6.51 19.23 -4.09
N SER A 40 -7.05 19.08 -5.31
CA SER A 40 -6.69 18.01 -6.25
C SER A 40 -5.71 18.45 -7.35
N ARG A 41 -5.16 19.67 -7.29
CA ARG A 41 -4.34 20.25 -8.38
C ARG A 41 -3.10 19.44 -8.75
N GLY A 42 -2.47 18.77 -7.79
CA GLY A 42 -1.30 17.92 -8.05
C GLY A 42 -1.66 16.50 -8.53
N ALA A 43 -2.96 16.18 -8.60
CA ALA A 43 -3.47 14.86 -8.96
C ALA A 43 -4.26 14.86 -10.29
N SER A 44 -4.47 16.03 -10.91
CA SER A 44 -5.18 16.23 -12.18
C SER A 44 -4.24 16.55 -13.33
#